data_AF-A0A972J8F0-F1
#
_entry.id   AF-A0A972J8F0-F1
#
_cell.length_a   1.000
_cell.length_b   1.000
_cell.length_c   1.000
_cell.angle_alpha   90.00
_cell.angle_beta   90.00
_cell.angle_gamma   90.00
#
_symmetry.space_group_name_H-M   'P 1'
#
loop_
_entity.id
_entity.type
_entity.pdbx_description
1 polymer ?
#
loop_
_entity_poly.entity_id
_entity_poly.type
_entity_poly.pdbx_seq_one_letter_code
_entity_poly.pdbx_strand_id
1 'polypeptide(L)'
;MLALNNSHMPFSARWLGFSGLLPFIGLAVAALVDPMRATLWNHALVAYGAIILSFVGALHWGFAMTAGGLSQGERTGRFAWSVMPALIAWAALLLVGASVLFAALLLLAGFWLHYLQDRVLAHRADLPAWYLPLRLTLTSVASVCIVVGGMAAA
;
A
#
# COMPACT_ATOMS: atom_id res chain seq x y z
N MET A 1 -7.47 -28.19 7.97
CA MET A 1 -6.87 -26.85 7.81
C MET A 1 -7.73 -25.92 8.63
N LEU A 2 -7.27 -25.50 9.82
CA LEU A 2 -8.09 -24.71 10.76
C LEU A 2 -8.35 -23.34 10.12
N ALA A 3 -9.62 -23.07 9.80
CA ALA A 3 -10.08 -21.74 9.45
C ALA A 3 -9.65 -20.80 10.59
N LEU A 4 -8.82 -19.81 10.29
CA LEU A 4 -8.50 -18.74 11.24
C LEU A 4 -9.72 -17.81 11.32
N ASN A 5 -10.84 -18.34 11.83
CA ASN A 5 -12.00 -17.56 12.24
C ASN A 5 -11.68 -16.79 13.54
N ASN A 6 -10.55 -16.08 13.54
CA ASN A 6 -10.17 -15.15 14.58
C ASN A 6 -10.68 -13.77 14.15
N SER A 7 -11.84 -13.40 14.68
CA SER A 7 -12.35 -12.02 14.64
C SER A 7 -11.38 -11.03 15.30
N HIS A 8 -10.55 -11.50 16.22
CA HIS A 8 -9.56 -10.70 16.92
C HIS A 8 -8.27 -10.56 16.11
N MET A 9 -8.00 -9.33 15.68
CA MET A 9 -6.73 -8.95 15.08
C MET A 9 -5.58 -9.14 16.10
N PRO A 10 -4.52 -9.90 15.76
CA PRO A 10 -3.34 -10.04 16.62
C PRO A 10 -2.70 -8.68 16.91
N PHE A 11 -2.22 -8.50 18.14
CA PHE A 11 -1.56 -7.27 18.56
C PHE A 11 -0.37 -6.91 17.66
N SER A 12 0.46 -7.89 17.29
CA SER A 12 1.60 -7.69 16.40
C SER A 12 1.17 -7.15 15.03
N ALA A 13 0.13 -7.73 14.42
CA ALA A 13 -0.40 -7.28 13.13
C ALA A 13 -0.93 -5.85 13.21
N ARG A 14 -1.64 -5.52 14.29
CA ARG A 14 -2.12 -4.15 14.55
C ARG A 14 -0.96 -3.18 14.66
N TRP A 15 -0.03 -3.44 15.56
CA TRP A 15 1.08 -2.53 15.85
C TRP A 15 1.97 -2.30 14.63
N LEU A 16 2.39 -3.38 13.97
CA LEU A 16 3.24 -3.26 12.78
C LEU A 16 2.53 -2.58 11.61
N GLY A 17 1.23 -2.86 11.43
CA GLY A 17 0.41 -2.21 10.43
C GLY A 17 0.33 -0.70 10.65
N PHE A 18 -0.08 -0.27 11.84
CA PHE A 18 -0.22 1.15 12.18
C PHE A 18 1.13 1.87 12.30
N SER A 19 2.20 1.21 12.74
CA SER A 19 3.53 1.82 12.77
C SER A 19 4.06 2.14 11.37
N GLY A 20 3.61 1.39 10.35
CA GLY A 20 3.88 1.69 8.96
C GLY A 20 3.30 3.03 8.48
N LEU A 21 2.37 3.64 9.23
CA LEU A 21 1.87 4.99 8.91
C LEU A 21 2.73 6.12 9.48
N LEU A 22 3.64 5.82 10.41
CA LEU A 22 4.45 6.86 11.05
C LEU A 22 5.25 7.69 10.05
N PRO A 23 5.94 7.11 9.05
CA PRO A 23 6.68 7.93 8.09
C PRO A 23 5.76 8.72 7.16
N PHE A 24 4.59 8.18 6.77
CA PHE A 24 3.60 8.94 6.00
C PHE A 24 3.14 10.19 6.73
N ILE A 25 2.74 10.03 8.00
CA ILE A 25 2.25 11.13 8.83
C ILE A 25 3.36 12.14 9.09
N GLY A 26 4.54 11.66 9.50
CA GLY A 26 5.69 12.52 9.79
C GLY A 26 6.13 13.35 8.58
N LEU A 27 6.20 12.73 7.40
CA LEU A 27 6.59 13.42 6.17
C LEU A 27 5.51 14.38 5.67
N ALA A 28 4.23 14.04 5.78
CA ALA A 28 3.13 14.95 5.45
C ALA A 28 3.10 16.18 6.38
N VAL A 29 3.30 15.98 7.69
CA VAL A 29 3.42 17.09 8.65
C VAL A 29 4.66 17.93 8.35
N ALA A 30 5.81 17.31 8.09
CA ALA A 30 7.04 18.01 7.73
C ALA A 30 6.85 18.90 6.49
N ALA A 31 6.14 18.39 5.46
CA ALA A 31 5.80 19.17 4.27
C ALA A 31 4.96 20.41 4.59
N LEU A 32 4.05 20.34 5.57
CA LEU A 32 3.20 21.47 5.99
C LEU A 32 3.95 22.51 6.84
N VAL A 33 4.83 22.07 7.75
CA VAL A 33 5.49 22.97 8.72
C VAL A 33 6.83 23.52 8.23
N ASP A 34 7.46 22.87 7.24
CA ASP A 34 8.71 23.30 6.62
C ASP A 34 8.55 23.38 5.08
N PRO A 35 7.77 24.36 4.59
CA PRO A 35 7.49 24.52 3.15
C PRO A 35 8.76 24.84 2.34
N MET A 36 9.79 25.40 2.98
CA MET A 36 11.07 25.69 2.34
C MET A 36 11.79 24.42 1.85
N ARG A 37 11.45 23.26 2.42
CA ARG A 37 11.95 21.94 2.00
C ARG A 37 10.83 21.04 1.47
N ALA A 38 9.68 21.60 1.06
CA ALA A 38 8.52 20.84 0.60
C ALA A 38 8.86 19.81 -0.49
N THR A 39 9.76 20.14 -1.42
CA THR A 39 10.21 19.20 -2.47
C THR A 39 10.89 17.97 -1.86
N LEU A 40 11.80 18.16 -0.89
CA LEU A 40 12.49 17.05 -0.21
C LEU A 40 11.49 16.15 0.52
N TRP A 41 10.58 16.75 1.29
CA TRP A 41 9.57 16.00 2.06
C TRP A 41 8.63 15.21 1.16
N ASN A 42 8.21 15.80 0.03
CA ASN A 42 7.38 15.11 -0.96
C ASN A 42 8.11 13.99 -1.68
N HIS A 43 9.39 14.18 -2.04
CA HIS A 43 10.19 13.10 -2.63
C HIS A 43 10.34 11.93 -1.65
N ALA A 44 10.60 12.22 -0.37
CA ALA A 44 10.65 11.20 0.67
C ALA A 44 9.29 10.50 0.87
N LEU A 45 8.19 11.25 0.81
CA LEU A 45 6.83 10.72 0.95
C LEU A 45 6.47 9.78 -0.21
N VAL A 46 6.78 10.17 -1.44
CA VAL A 46 6.64 9.32 -2.63
C VAL A 46 7.54 8.09 -2.53
N ALA A 47 8.79 8.25 -2.12
CA ALA A 47 9.72 7.14 -1.97
C ALA A 47 9.24 6.12 -0.92
N TYR A 48 8.75 6.59 0.22
CA TYR A 48 8.18 5.71 1.23
C TYR A 48 6.88 5.05 0.74
N GLY A 49 6.03 5.79 0.03
CA GLY A 49 4.82 5.24 -0.60
C GLY A 49 5.14 4.13 -1.60
N ALA A 50 6.18 4.31 -2.42
CA ALA A 50 6.67 3.30 -3.36
C ALA A 50 7.15 2.02 -2.63
N ILE A 51 7.88 2.16 -1.53
CA ILE A 51 8.32 1.02 -0.70
C ILE A 51 7.10 0.25 -0.16
N ILE A 52 6.14 0.95 0.43
CA ILE A 52 4.95 0.30 1.02
C ILE A 52 4.09 -0.36 -0.06
N LEU A 53 3.86 0.31 -1.19
CA LEU A 53 3.11 -0.27 -2.30
C LEU A 53 3.76 -1.56 -2.83
N SER A 54 5.09 -1.57 -2.94
CA SER A 54 5.86 -2.76 -3.34
C SER A 54 5.75 -3.88 -2.30
N PHE A 55 5.92 -3.56 -1.02
CA PHE A 55 5.83 -4.51 0.09
C PHE A 55 4.48 -5.22 0.13
N VAL A 56 3.38 -4.47 -0.03
CA VAL A 56 2.04 -5.06 0.01
C VAL A 56 1.73 -5.91 -1.21
N GLY A 57 2.30 -5.57 -2.37
CA GLY A 57 2.25 -6.40 -3.57
C GLY A 57 2.76 -7.82 -3.35
N ALA A 58 3.86 -7.97 -2.59
CA ALA A 58 4.49 -9.26 -2.31
C ALA A 58 3.56 -10.26 -1.58
N LEU A 59 2.52 -9.79 -0.90
CA LEU A 59 1.53 -10.65 -0.24
C LEU A 59 0.87 -11.64 -1.22
N HIS A 60 0.65 -11.22 -2.47
CA HIS A 60 -0.02 -12.05 -3.48
C HIS A 60 0.82 -13.27 -3.88
N TRP A 61 2.15 -13.16 -3.80
CA TRP A 61 3.07 -14.30 -3.93
C TRP A 61 2.87 -15.29 -2.79
N GLY A 62 2.82 -14.78 -1.55
CA GLY A 62 2.56 -15.59 -0.35
C GLY A 62 1.25 -16.36 -0.44
N PHE A 63 0.15 -15.68 -0.79
CA PHE A 63 -1.16 -16.33 -0.92
C PHE A 63 -1.22 -17.33 -2.08
N ALA A 64 -0.54 -17.07 -3.20
CA ALA A 64 -0.48 -18.03 -4.30
C ALA A 64 0.19 -19.35 -3.89
N MET A 65 1.17 -19.30 -2.98
CA MET A 65 1.88 -20.47 -2.46
C MET A 65 1.10 -21.20 -1.36
N THR A 66 0.37 -20.48 -0.50
CA THR A 66 -0.24 -21.07 0.72
C THR A 66 -1.74 -21.33 0.60
N ALA A 67 -2.46 -20.62 -0.27
CA ALA A 67 -3.91 -20.78 -0.40
C ALA A 67 -4.26 -22.08 -1.14
N GLY A 68 -5.14 -22.88 -0.50
CA GLY A 68 -5.75 -24.04 -1.11
C GLY A 68 -6.82 -23.67 -2.14
N GLY A 69 -7.20 -24.61 -3.00
CA GLY A 69 -8.36 -24.47 -3.89
C GLY A 69 -8.21 -23.52 -5.09
N LEU A 70 -7.06 -22.89 -5.28
CA LEU A 70 -6.81 -22.06 -6.47
C LEU A 70 -6.52 -22.92 -7.71
N SER A 71 -7.16 -22.58 -8.84
CA SER A 71 -6.77 -23.08 -10.15
C SER A 71 -5.37 -22.58 -10.55
N GLN A 72 -4.74 -23.23 -11.53
CA GLN A 72 -3.43 -22.80 -12.04
C GLN A 72 -3.47 -21.35 -12.57
N GLY A 73 -4.54 -20.97 -13.29
CA GLY A 73 -4.72 -19.61 -13.79
C GLY A 73 -4.83 -18.57 -12.67
N GLU A 74 -5.57 -18.88 -11.60
CA GLU A 74 -5.67 -17.98 -10.44
C GLU A 74 -4.33 -17.80 -9.72
N ARG A 75 -3.52 -18.86 -9.58
CA ARG A 75 -2.17 -18.77 -9.00
C ARG A 75 -1.25 -17.91 -9.85
N THR A 76 -1.21 -18.16 -11.15
CA THR A 76 -0.41 -17.35 -12.09
C THR A 76 -0.84 -15.90 -12.08
N GLY A 77 -2.14 -15.61 -12.05
CA GLY A 77 -2.67 -14.25 -11.95
C GLY A 77 -2.20 -13.52 -10.68
N ARG A 78 -2.14 -14.22 -9.54
CA ARG A 78 -1.61 -13.66 -8.29
C ARG A 78 -0.11 -13.42 -8.34
N PHE A 79 0.65 -14.32 -8.96
CA PHE A 79 2.09 -14.10 -9.19
C PHE A 79 2.35 -12.91 -10.09
N ALA A 80 1.58 -12.75 -11.17
CA ALA A 80 1.68 -11.57 -12.01
C ALA A 80 1.29 -10.30 -11.24
N TRP A 81 0.20 -10.35 -10.47
CA TRP A 81 -0.26 -9.21 -9.70
C TRP A 81 0.74 -8.78 -8.63
N SER A 82 1.47 -9.69 -7.97
CA SER A 82 2.43 -9.29 -6.93
C SER A 82 3.53 -8.37 -7.46
N VAL A 83 3.82 -8.44 -8.77
CA VAL A 83 4.82 -7.61 -9.45
C VAL A 83 4.27 -6.24 -9.82
N MET A 84 2.97 -6.13 -10.13
CA MET A 84 2.36 -4.88 -10.62
C MET A 84 2.54 -3.69 -9.66
N PRO A 85 2.28 -3.80 -8.33
CA PRO A 85 2.51 -2.72 -7.38
C PRO A 85 3.96 -2.22 -7.36
N ALA A 86 4.94 -3.12 -7.47
CA ALA A 86 6.35 -2.74 -7.51
C ALA A 86 6.72 -1.98 -8.79
N LEU A 87 6.16 -2.37 -9.94
CA LEU A 87 6.35 -1.64 -11.20
C LEU A 87 5.70 -0.24 -11.17
N ILE A 88 4.49 -0.14 -10.61
CA ILE A 88 3.79 1.15 -10.42
C ILE A 88 4.62 2.04 -9.48
N ALA A 89 5.11 1.50 -8.37
CA ALA A 89 5.97 2.19 -7.42
C ALA A 89 7.27 2.67 -8.06
N TRP A 90 7.92 1.83 -8.86
CA TRP A 90 9.14 2.19 -9.59
C TRP A 90 8.88 3.30 -10.60
N ALA A 91 7.79 3.23 -11.37
CA ALA A 91 7.41 4.31 -12.28
C ALA A 91 7.13 5.64 -11.54
N ALA A 92 6.50 5.59 -10.37
CA ALA A 92 6.29 6.79 -9.54
C ALA A 92 7.61 7.43 -9.09
N LEU A 93 8.62 6.61 -8.73
CA LEU A 93 9.96 7.09 -8.39
C LEU A 93 10.69 7.73 -9.58
N LEU A 94 10.49 7.24 -10.80
CA LEU A 94 11.07 7.87 -11.99
C LEU A 94 10.40 9.22 -12.31
N LEU A 95 9.10 9.34 -12.01
CA LEU A 95 8.32 10.55 -12.29
C LEU A 95 8.49 11.64 -11.24
N VAL A 96 8.85 11.32 -10.00
CA VAL A 96 8.80 12.30 -8.89
C VAL A 96 9.67 13.53 -9.12
N GLY A 97 10.82 13.38 -9.77
CA GLY A 97 11.71 14.50 -10.10
C GLY A 97 11.18 15.41 -11.22
N ALA A 98 10.32 14.87 -12.10
CA ALA A 98 9.68 15.63 -13.17
C ALA A 98 8.33 16.22 -12.72
N SER A 99 7.55 15.47 -11.95
CA SER A 99 6.27 15.88 -11.41
C SER A 99 5.87 15.05 -10.20
N VAL A 100 5.92 15.69 -9.03
CA VAL A 100 5.41 15.13 -7.77
C VAL A 100 3.92 14.78 -7.88
N LEU A 101 3.13 15.61 -8.57
CA LEU A 101 1.70 15.38 -8.76
C LEU A 101 1.43 14.06 -9.49
N PHE A 102 2.08 13.81 -10.63
CA PHE A 102 1.87 12.55 -11.36
C PHE A 102 2.38 11.34 -10.60
N ALA A 103 3.51 11.46 -9.89
CA ALA A 103 4.01 10.40 -9.02
C ALA A 103 3.02 10.07 -7.88
N ALA A 104 2.46 11.10 -7.24
CA ALA A 104 1.46 10.95 -6.19
C ALA A 104 0.17 10.30 -6.71
N LEU A 105 -0.37 10.77 -7.85
CA LEU A 105 -1.56 10.18 -8.47
C LEU A 105 -1.34 8.71 -8.85
N LEU A 106 -0.15 8.36 -9.34
CA LEU A 106 0.20 6.99 -9.68
C LEU A 106 0.27 6.09 -8.44
N LEU A 107 0.83 6.57 -7.33
CA LEU A 107 0.81 5.85 -6.06
C LEU A 107 -0.60 5.69 -5.51
N LEU A 108 -1.43 6.74 -5.54
CA LEU A 108 -2.83 6.68 -5.11
C LEU A 108 -3.59 5.62 -5.92
N ALA A 109 -3.48 5.66 -7.25
CA ALA A 109 -4.07 4.65 -8.12
C ALA A 109 -3.56 3.25 -7.77
N GLY A 110 -2.24 3.08 -7.56
CA GLY A 110 -1.63 1.82 -7.17
C GLY A 110 -2.17 1.26 -5.85
N PHE A 111 -2.26 2.08 -4.80
CA PHE A 111 -2.78 1.67 -3.49
C PHE A 111 -4.24 1.24 -3.55
N TRP A 112 -5.10 2.02 -4.22
CA TRP A 112 -6.52 1.69 -4.33
C TRP A 112 -6.77 0.50 -5.25
N LEU A 113 -6.05 0.40 -6.36
CA LEU A 113 -6.12 -0.77 -7.25
C LEU A 113 -5.66 -2.04 -6.52
N HIS A 114 -4.59 -1.96 -5.74
CA HIS A 114 -4.14 -3.08 -4.93
C HIS A 114 -5.14 -3.44 -3.81
N TYR A 115 -5.79 -2.46 -3.17
CA TYR A 115 -6.89 -2.72 -2.23
C TYR A 115 -8.07 -3.43 -2.89
N LEU A 116 -8.44 -3.07 -4.11
CA LEU A 116 -9.48 -3.80 -4.86
C LEU A 116 -9.07 -5.25 -5.10
N GLN A 117 -7.80 -5.50 -5.43
CA GLN A 117 -7.30 -6.88 -5.54
C GLN A 117 -7.29 -7.61 -4.20
N ASP A 118 -6.99 -6.93 -3.09
CA ASP A 118 -7.10 -7.50 -1.74
C ASP A 118 -8.54 -7.96 -1.44
N ARG A 119 -9.56 -7.24 -1.91
CA ARG A 119 -10.97 -7.66 -1.79
C ARG A 119 -11.25 -8.95 -2.58
N VAL A 120 -10.80 -9.02 -3.83
CA VAL A 120 -10.93 -10.23 -4.66
C VAL A 120 -10.22 -11.43 -4.00
N LEU A 121 -9.04 -11.20 -3.45
CA LEU A 121 -8.26 -12.18 -2.71
C LEU A 121 -9.00 -12.66 -1.46
N ALA A 122 -9.54 -11.75 -0.65
CA ALA A 122 -10.23 -12.09 0.60
C ALA A 122 -11.42 -13.03 0.38
N HIS A 123 -12.15 -12.87 -0.72
CA HIS A 123 -13.25 -13.76 -1.09
C HIS A 123 -12.80 -15.18 -1.50
N ARG A 124 -11.53 -15.37 -1.87
CA ARG A 124 -11.00 -16.63 -2.42
C ARG A 124 -10.07 -17.38 -1.47
N ALA A 125 -9.46 -16.70 -0.51
CA ALA A 125 -8.39 -17.25 0.33
C ALA A 125 -8.77 -17.36 1.82
N ASP A 126 -10.06 -17.22 2.17
CA ASP A 126 -10.59 -17.30 3.54
C ASP A 126 -9.78 -16.46 4.54
N LEU A 127 -9.56 -15.19 4.19
CA LEU A 127 -8.76 -14.30 5.02
C LEU A 127 -9.52 -13.91 6.30
N PRO A 128 -8.81 -13.67 7.42
CA PRO A 128 -9.45 -13.23 8.66
C PRO A 128 -10.26 -11.94 8.45
N ALA A 129 -11.41 -11.84 9.12
CA ALA A 129 -12.35 -10.72 8.95
C ALA A 129 -11.74 -9.33 9.22
N TRP A 130 -10.66 -9.25 10.00
CA TRP A 130 -9.96 -8.00 10.30
C TRP A 130 -9.02 -7.52 9.18
N TYR A 131 -8.68 -8.36 8.19
CA TYR A 131 -7.72 -8.03 7.14
C TYR A 131 -8.18 -6.83 6.31
N LEU A 132 -9.35 -6.92 5.65
CA LEU A 132 -9.82 -5.84 4.79
C LEU A 132 -10.05 -4.50 5.52
N PRO A 133 -10.67 -4.47 6.73
CA PRO A 133 -10.76 -3.24 7.50
C PRO A 133 -9.39 -2.61 7.80
N LEU A 134 -8.40 -3.41 8.19
CA LEU A 134 -7.03 -2.92 8.42
C LEU A 134 -6.45 -2.32 7.13
N ARG A 135 -6.51 -3.06 6.03
CA ARG A 135 -5.98 -2.63 4.73
C ARG A 135 -6.64 -1.34 4.26
N LEU A 136 -7.95 -1.21 4.44
CA LEU A 136 -8.70 0.01 4.11
C LEU A 136 -8.18 1.20 4.93
N THR A 137 -8.10 1.07 6.26
CA THR A 137 -7.60 2.16 7.11
C THR A 137 -6.18 2.58 6.73
N LEU A 138 -5.26 1.62 6.54
CA LEU A 138 -3.88 1.92 6.17
C LEU A 138 -3.81 2.63 4.80
N THR A 139 -4.51 2.12 3.80
CA THR A 139 -4.57 2.72 2.45
C THR A 139 -5.18 4.12 2.49
N SER A 140 -6.26 4.33 3.24
CA SER A 140 -6.91 5.64 3.36
C SER A 140 -6.00 6.66 4.03
N VAL A 141 -5.36 6.33 5.15
CA VAL A 141 -4.46 7.26 5.85
C VAL A 141 -3.24 7.58 4.99
N ALA A 142 -2.60 6.57 4.37
CA ALA A 142 -1.49 6.79 3.45
C ALA A 142 -1.89 7.71 2.29
N SER A 143 -3.09 7.50 1.72
CA SER A 143 -3.62 8.34 0.63
C SER A 143 -3.81 9.79 1.06
N VAL A 144 -4.39 10.01 2.24
CA VAL A 144 -4.55 11.36 2.80
C VAL A 144 -3.19 12.03 3.00
N CYS A 145 -2.21 11.33 3.56
CA CYS A 145 -0.86 11.87 3.72
C CYS A 145 -0.24 12.26 2.39
N ILE A 146 -0.35 11.43 1.35
CA ILE A 146 0.15 11.72 0.00
C ILE A 146 -0.53 12.98 -0.59
N VAL A 147 -1.85 13.10 -0.47
CA VAL A 147 -2.59 14.29 -0.94
C VAL A 147 -2.16 15.55 -0.19
N VAL A 148 -2.08 15.48 1.14
CA VAL A 148 -1.67 16.60 1.99
C VAL A 148 -0.25 17.06 1.67
N GLY A 149 0.69 16.11 1.53
CA GLY A 149 2.07 16.43 1.13
C GLY A 149 2.12 17.12 -0.23
N GLY A 150 1.37 16.60 -1.21
CA GLY A 150 1.31 17.17 -2.56
C GLY A 150 0.74 18.59 -2.60
N MET A 151 -0.26 18.89 -1.77
CA MET A 151 -0.82 20.25 -1.65
C MET A 151 0.18 21.24 -1.03
N ALA A 152 1.09 20.78 -0.16
CA ALA A 152 2.09 21.66 0.47
C ALA A 152 3.22 22.09 -0.49
N ALA A 153 3.32 21.47 -1.67
CA ALA A 153 4.30 21.81 -2.70
C ALA A 153 3.72 22.65 -3.86
N ALA A 154 2.41 22.92 -3.85
CA ALA A 154 1.72 23.77 -4.83
C ALA A 154 1.68 25.23 -4.35
#